data_AF-A0A2U3LCH8-F1
#
_entry.id   AF-A0A2U3LCH8-F1
#
_cell.length_a   1.000
_cell.length_b   1.000
_cell.length_c   1.000
_cell.angle_alpha   90.00
_cell.angle_beta   90.00
_cell.angle_gamma   90.00
#
_symmetry.space_group_name_H-M   'P 1'
#
loop_
_entity.id
_entity.type
_entity.pdbx_description
1 polymer ?
#
loop_
_entity_poly.entity_id
_entity_poly.type
_entity_poly.pdbx_seq_one_letter_code
_entity_poly.pdbx_strand_id
1 'polypeptide(L)'
;MCTVSVIKVMVKLANIVAGVACSMLNKKDKTYSLRVSPPSVFCSTNAELVSPNLKIQSSYAQTTFGPIFLGIGFKKGLEAWI
;
A
#
# COMPACT_ATOMS: atom_id res chain seq x y z
N MET A 1 -14.96 13.21 10.86
CA MET A 1 -14.29 12.56 12.01
C MET A 1 -14.04 11.10 11.64
N CYS A 2 -12.79 10.62 11.57
CA CYS A 2 -12.50 9.21 11.30
C CYS A 2 -13.05 8.37 12.46
N THR A 3 -14.13 7.61 12.24
CA THR A 3 -14.64 6.70 13.27
C THR A 3 -13.80 5.43 13.32
N VAL A 4 -13.70 4.81 14.49
CA VAL A 4 -12.97 3.54 14.69
C VAL A 4 -13.45 2.42 13.76
N SER A 5 -14.72 2.42 13.36
CA SER A 5 -15.28 1.44 12.41
C SER A 5 -14.71 1.63 11.00
N VAL A 6 -14.67 2.88 10.51
CA VAL A 6 -14.11 3.20 9.18
C VAL A 6 -12.64 2.84 9.12
N ILE A 7 -11.87 3.15 10.17
CA ILE A 7 -10.45 2.78 10.24
C ILE A 7 -10.27 1.26 10.14
N LYS A 8 -11.06 0.47 10.88
CA LYS A 8 -10.99 -1.01 10.83
C LYS A 8 -11.27 -1.56 9.43
N VAL A 9 -12.26 -1.00 8.73
CA VAL A 9 -12.57 -1.40 7.35
C VAL A 9 -11.41 -1.05 6.42
N MET A 10 -10.82 0.14 6.53
CA MET A 10 -9.69 0.56 5.68
C MET A 10 -8.43 -0.27 5.95
N VAL A 11 -8.13 -0.59 7.22
CA VAL A 11 -7.06 -1.52 7.61
C VAL A 11 -7.26 -2.88 6.95
N LYS A 12 -8.49 -3.43 7.01
CA LYS A 12 -8.79 -4.74 6.43
C LYS A 12 -8.68 -4.72 4.91
N LEU A 13 -9.18 -3.66 4.28
CA LEU A 13 -9.08 -3.46 2.83
C LEU A 13 -7.62 -3.40 2.38
N ALA A 14 -6.80 -2.57 3.02
CA ALA A 14 -5.37 -2.44 2.72
C ALA A 14 -4.63 -3.78 2.83
N ASN A 15 -4.92 -4.55 3.88
CA ASN A 15 -4.30 -5.85 4.09
C ASN A 15 -4.69 -6.88 3.00
N ILE A 16 -5.97 -6.89 2.58
CA ILE A 16 -6.44 -7.78 1.51
C ILE A 16 -5.78 -7.41 0.18
N VAL A 17 -5.79 -6.12 -0.19
CA VAL A 17 -5.20 -5.64 -1.44
C VAL A 17 -3.70 -5.96 -1.48
N ALA A 18 -2.95 -5.65 -0.41
CA ALA A 18 -1.53 -5.95 -0.32
C ALA A 18 -1.25 -7.47 -0.33
N GLY A 19 -2.05 -8.26 0.38
CA GLY A 19 -1.92 -9.72 0.45
C GLY A 19 -2.15 -10.39 -0.90
N VAL A 20 -3.19 -10.00 -1.62
CA VAL A 20 -3.48 -10.51 -2.97
C VAL A 20 -2.37 -10.11 -3.94
N ALA A 21 -1.95 -8.83 -3.92
CA ALA A 21 -0.87 -8.35 -4.78
C ALA A 21 0.45 -9.11 -4.55
N CYS A 22 0.87 -9.27 -3.28
CA CYS A 22 2.08 -10.02 -2.95
C CYS A 22 1.96 -11.50 -3.36
N SER A 23 0.80 -12.12 -3.15
CA SER A 23 0.54 -13.51 -3.57
C SER A 23 0.65 -13.68 -5.09
N MET A 24 0.04 -12.78 -5.87
CA MET A 24 0.13 -12.80 -7.33
C MET A 24 1.56 -12.59 -7.81
N LEU A 25 2.30 -11.68 -7.20
CA LEU A 25 3.67 -11.36 -7.62
C LEU A 25 4.64 -12.50 -7.26
N ASN A 26 4.50 -13.10 -6.08
CA ASN A 26 5.27 -14.29 -5.68
C ASN A 26 4.94 -15.53 -6.53
N LYS A 27 3.70 -15.65 -7.03
CA LYS A 27 3.32 -16.71 -7.98
C LYS A 27 3.95 -16.49 -9.36
N LYS A 28 4.06 -15.23 -9.78
CA LYS A 28 4.70 -14.87 -11.05
C LYS A 28 6.20 -15.17 -11.03
N ASP A 29 6.86 -14.86 -9.92
CA ASP A 29 8.27 -15.19 -9.70
C ASP A 29 8.52 -15.45 -8.21
N LYS A 30 8.99 -16.66 -7.90
CA LYS A 30 9.24 -17.09 -6.52
C LYS A 30 10.42 -16.36 -5.88
N THR A 31 11.34 -15.79 -6.67
CA THR A 31 12.50 -15.06 -6.18
C THR A 31 12.12 -13.79 -5.42
N TYR A 32 10.95 -13.21 -5.69
CA TYR A 32 10.52 -11.99 -5.00
C TYR A 32 10.25 -12.18 -3.50
N SER A 33 9.73 -13.35 -3.10
CA SER A 33 9.49 -13.74 -1.70
C SER A 33 8.88 -12.62 -0.82
N LEU A 34 7.95 -11.84 -1.38
CA LEU A 34 7.37 -10.67 -0.73
C LEU A 34 6.50 -11.06 0.46
N ARG A 35 6.57 -10.25 1.52
CA ARG A 35 5.74 -10.38 2.72
C ARG A 35 5.01 -9.07 2.99
N VAL A 36 3.79 -9.17 3.49
CA VAL A 36 2.97 -8.00 3.86
C VAL A 36 3.21 -7.70 5.34
N SER A 37 3.62 -6.47 5.62
CA SER A 37 3.69 -5.94 6.99
C SER A 37 2.30 -5.46 7.44
N PRO A 38 2.03 -5.42 8.77
CA PRO A 38 0.78 -4.86 9.26
C PRO A 38 0.53 -3.45 8.72
N PRO A 39 -0.67 -3.15 8.20
CA PRO A 39 -0.97 -1.83 7.64
C PRO A 39 -1.00 -0.76 8.73
N SER A 40 -0.55 0.44 8.37
CA SER A 40 -0.65 1.65 9.21
C SER A 40 -1.70 2.60 8.64
N VAL A 41 -2.46 3.27 9.49
CA VAL A 41 -3.48 4.23 9.09
C VAL A 41 -3.20 5.59 9.72
N PHE A 42 -3.24 6.62 8.89
CA PHE A 42 -3.10 8.01 9.28
C PHE A 42 -4.39 8.74 8.90
N CYS A 43 -5.00 9.43 9.88
CA CYS A 43 -6.16 10.28 9.65
C CYS A 43 -5.77 11.73 9.90
N SER A 44 -5.81 12.55 8.85
CA SER A 44 -5.65 14.00 8.92
C SER A 44 -6.66 14.65 7.99
N THR A 45 -7.05 15.88 8.29
CA THR A 45 -7.88 16.71 7.41
C THR A 45 -7.09 17.26 6.23
N ASN A 46 -5.76 17.34 6.35
CA ASN A 46 -4.83 17.72 5.30
C ASN A 46 -3.52 16.97 5.54
N ALA A 47 -3.28 15.92 4.76
CA ALA A 47 -2.06 15.12 4.83
C ALA A 47 -1.50 14.93 3.44
N GLU A 48 -0.19 15.10 3.34
CA GLU A 48 0.59 14.78 2.15
C GLU A 48 1.53 13.62 2.48
N LEU A 49 1.45 12.55 1.70
CA LEU A 49 2.35 11.40 1.82
C LEU A 49 3.50 11.58 0.83
N VAL A 50 4.66 11.99 1.34
CA VAL A 50 5.88 12.16 0.53
C VAL A 50 6.87 11.06 0.85
N SER A 51 7.36 10.37 -0.17
CA SER A 51 8.44 9.36 -0.04
C SER A 51 9.59 9.74 -0.96
N PRO A 52 10.55 10.58 -0.51
CA PRO A 52 11.53 11.24 -1.38
C PRO A 52 12.49 10.28 -2.09
N ASN A 53 12.68 9.07 -1.57
CA ASN A 53 13.58 8.06 -2.13
C ASN A 53 12.85 6.83 -2.68
N LEU A 54 11.58 6.96 -3.04
CA LEU A 54 10.75 5.88 -3.56
C LEU A 54 10.14 6.29 -4.90
N LYS A 55 10.45 5.55 -5.96
CA LYS A 55 9.75 5.72 -7.24
C LYS A 55 8.35 5.11 -7.10
N ILE A 56 7.33 5.95 -7.12
CA ILE A 56 5.93 5.53 -6.99
C ILE A 56 5.28 5.42 -8.37
N GLN A 57 4.69 4.27 -8.65
CA GLN A 57 3.68 4.10 -9.69
C GLN A 57 2.31 4.29 -9.05
N SER A 58 1.55 5.26 -9.54
CA SER A 58 0.25 5.63 -8.98
C SER A 58 -0.90 5.26 -9.91
N SER A 59 -2.03 4.93 -9.32
CA SER A 59 -3.34 4.85 -9.96
C SER A 59 -4.33 5.71 -9.20
N TYR A 60 -5.22 6.36 -9.94
CA TYR A 60 -6.24 7.25 -9.38
C TYR A 60 -7.61 6.77 -9.85
N ALA A 61 -8.52 6.57 -8.90
CA ALA A 61 -9.88 6.15 -9.16
C ALA A 61 -10.84 7.25 -8.70
N GLN A 62 -11.69 7.71 -9.61
CA GLN A 62 -12.80 8.60 -9.26
C GLN A 62 -13.98 7.77 -8.79
N THR A 63 -14.48 8.06 -7.59
CA THR A 63 -15.69 7.43 -7.05
C THR A 63 -16.73 8.50 -6.75
N THR A 64 -17.99 8.08 -6.59
CA THR A 64 -19.09 8.98 -6.20
C THR A 64 -18.89 9.61 -4.82
N PHE A 65 -18.01 9.04 -3.99
CA PHE A 65 -17.70 9.53 -2.64
C PHE A 65 -16.41 10.35 -2.59
N GLY A 66 -15.81 10.62 -3.74
CA GLY A 66 -14.54 11.32 -3.89
C GLY A 66 -13.43 10.44 -4.46
N PRO A 67 -12.25 11.01 -4.66
CA PRO A 67 -11.14 10.29 -5.27
C PRO A 67 -10.47 9.31 -4.32
N ILE A 68 -9.93 8.24 -4.89
CA ILE A 68 -9.05 7.29 -4.22
C ILE A 68 -7.72 7.26 -4.97
N PHE A 69 -6.63 7.52 -4.23
CA PHE A 69 -5.27 7.39 -4.73
C PHE A 69 -4.64 6.09 -4.23
N LEU A 70 -4.03 5.33 -5.14
CA LEU A 70 -3.22 4.16 -4.83
C LEU A 70 -1.81 4.36 -5.38
N GLY A 71 -0.82 4.46 -4.49
CA GLY A 71 0.59 4.52 -4.85
C GLY A 71 1.30 3.21 -4.48
N ILE A 72 2.09 2.67 -5.41
CA ILE A 72 2.92 1.48 -5.20
C ILE A 72 4.35 1.83 -5.57
N GLY A 73 5.31 1.52 -4.71
CA GLY A 73 6.71 1.72 -5.01
C GLY A 73 7.56 0.60 -4.45
N PHE A 74 8.65 0.29 -5.15
CA PHE A 74 9.65 -0.66 -4.69
C PHE A 74 10.97 0.09 -4.51
N LYS A 75 11.63 -0.16 -3.38
CA LYS A 75 13.00 0.25 -3.15
C LYS A 75 13.84 -1.01 -3.03
N LYS A 76 14.94 -1.09 -3.78
CA LYS A 76 15.90 -2.18 -3.60
C LYS A 76 16.48 -2.07 -2.19
N GLY A 77 16.37 -3.13 -1.39
CA GLY A 77 17.07 -3.22 -0.12
C GLY A 77 18.58 -3.15 -0.34
N LEU A 78 19.32 -2.67 0.65
CA LEU A 78 20.79 -2.62 0.61
C LEU A 78 21.43 -4.02 0.60
N GLU A 79 20.65 -5.06 0.89
CA GLU A 79 21.08 -6.45 0.97
C GLU A 79 21.21 -7.04 -0.45
N ALA A 80 22.30 -6.72 -1.13
CA ALA A 80 22.92 -7.66 -2.06
C ALA A 80 23.53 -8.76 -1.19
N TRP A 81 22.89 -9.92 -1.09
CA TRP A 81 23.57 -11.08 -0.52
C TRP A 81 24.66 -11.51 -1.51
N ILE A 82 25.87 -11.58 -0.97
CA ILE A 82 27.05 -12.24 -1.54
C ILE A 82 26.69 -13.68 -1.92
#